data_AF-A0A1V4E0R8-F1
#
_entry.id   AF-A0A1V4E0R8-F1
#
_cell.length_a   1.000
_cell.length_b   1.000
_cell.length_c   1.000
_cell.angle_alpha   90.00
_cell.angle_beta   90.00
_cell.angle_gamma   90.00
#
_symmetry.space_group_name_H-M   'P 1'
#
loop_
_entity.id
_entity.type
_entity.pdbx_description
1 polymer ?
#
loop_
_entity_poly.entity_id
_entity_poly.type
_entity_poly.pdbx_seq_one_letter_code
_entity_poly.pdbx_strand_id
1 'polypeptide(L)'
;MTPGRGGGDGGGLALLRDLHGLYLLATECDLSWSVVAQAARGLRDDDLLDLARHCAAETAVQLLWLRTRMRQAAPQVLVVPSW
;
A
#
# COMPACT_ATOMS: atom_id res chain seq x y z
N MET A 1 24.80 -33.82 0.64
CA MET A 1 25.14 -32.73 1.57
C MET A 1 26.08 -31.76 0.87
N THR A 2 25.51 -30.73 0.26
CA THR A 2 26.12 -29.43 -0.04
C THR A 2 24.97 -28.42 0.05
N PRO A 3 25.02 -27.41 0.94
CA PRO A 3 23.87 -26.54 1.19
C PRO A 3 23.80 -25.37 0.21
N GLY A 4 22.56 -24.99 -0.12
CA GLY A 4 22.07 -23.63 -0.44
C GLY A 4 22.86 -22.72 -1.38
N ARG A 5 22.32 -22.44 -2.57
CA ARG A 5 22.49 -21.13 -3.23
C ARG A 5 21.35 -20.83 -4.20
N GLY A 6 20.52 -19.84 -3.87
CA GLY A 6 19.41 -19.35 -4.70
C GLY A 6 18.41 -18.41 -4.01
N GLY A 7 18.54 -18.13 -2.70
CA GLY A 7 17.54 -17.39 -1.91
C GLY A 7 17.89 -15.94 -1.53
N GLY A 8 18.79 -15.25 -2.25
CA GLY A 8 19.30 -13.94 -1.83
C GLY A 8 18.50 -12.72 -2.29
N ASP A 9 18.23 -12.61 -3.60
CA ASP A 9 17.87 -11.31 -4.18
C ASP A 9 16.43 -11.26 -4.73
N GLY A 10 15.86 -12.41 -5.10
CA GLY A 10 14.48 -12.51 -5.60
C GLY A 10 13.42 -12.19 -4.53
N GLY A 11 13.70 -12.48 -3.26
CA GLY A 11 12.77 -12.21 -2.16
C GLY A 11 12.60 -10.73 -1.86
N GLY A 12 13.68 -9.95 -1.94
CA GLY A 12 13.63 -8.49 -1.75
C GLY A 12 12.85 -7.78 -2.86
N LEU A 13 13.11 -8.15 -4.12
CA LEU A 13 12.37 -7.62 -5.27
C LEU A 13 10.90 -8.04 -5.27
N ALA A 14 10.59 -9.30 -4.90
CA ALA A 14 9.21 -9.76 -4.75
C ALA A 14 8.47 -8.95 -3.67
N LEU A 15 9.06 -8.77 -2.49
CA LEU A 15 8.49 -7.95 -1.43
C LEU A 15 8.26 -6.49 -1.88
N LEU A 16 9.21 -5.89 -2.59
CA LEU A 16 9.06 -4.52 -3.09
C LEU A 16 7.91 -4.41 -4.09
N ARG A 17 7.73 -5.42 -4.97
CA ARG A 17 6.60 -5.51 -5.88
C ARG A 17 5.28 -5.66 -5.13
N ASP A 18 5.22 -6.50 -4.11
CA ASP A 18 4.01 -6.70 -3.32
C ASP A 18 3.62 -5.42 -2.56
N LEU A 19 4.59 -4.74 -1.95
CA LEU A 19 4.37 -3.44 -1.29
C LEU A 19 3.85 -2.38 -2.28
N HIS A 20 4.38 -2.36 -3.50
CA HIS A 20 3.91 -1.46 -4.54
C HIS A 20 2.47 -1.80 -4.97
N GLY A 21 2.16 -3.08 -5.17
CA GLY A 21 0.80 -3.54 -5.48
C GLY A 21 -0.20 -3.16 -4.39
N LEU A 22 0.15 -3.39 -3.12
CA LEU A 22 -0.68 -2.98 -1.98
C LEU A 22 -0.89 -1.47 -1.92
N TYR A 23 0.15 -0.68 -2.25
CA TYR A 23 0.03 0.77 -2.29
C TYR A 23 -0.96 1.25 -3.35
N LEU A 24 -0.95 0.63 -4.54
CA LEU A 24 -1.90 0.94 -5.61
C LEU A 24 -3.33 0.59 -5.19
N LEU A 25 -3.55 -0.60 -4.62
CA LEU A 25 -4.87 -1.02 -4.12
C LEU A 25 -5.38 -0.10 -2.99
N ALA A 26 -4.51 0.29 -2.06
CA ALA A 26 -4.87 1.22 -0.99
C ALA A 26 -5.21 2.62 -1.54
N THR A 27 -4.52 3.06 -2.61
CA THR A 27 -4.83 4.34 -3.28
C THR A 27 -6.18 4.29 -3.99
N GLU A 28 -6.51 3.16 -4.64
CA GLU A 28 -7.84 2.94 -5.22
C GLU A 28 -8.94 2.94 -4.16
N CYS A 29 -8.67 2.32 -3.01
CA CYS A 29 -9.59 2.30 -1.87
C CYS A 29 -9.82 3.73 -1.31
N ASP A 30 -8.77 4.53 -1.16
CA ASP A 30 -8.86 5.93 -0.73
C ASP A 30 -9.70 6.79 -1.69
N LEU A 31 -9.50 6.60 -3.00
CA LEU A 31 -10.31 7.26 -4.02
C LEU A 31 -11.78 6.81 -3.95
N SER A 32 -12.03 5.52 -3.74
CA SER A 32 -13.38 4.97 -3.57
C SER A 32 -14.10 5.62 -2.39
N TRP A 33 -13.44 5.77 -1.24
CA TRP A 33 -14.01 6.48 -0.09
C TRP A 33 -14.27 7.95 -0.37
N SER A 34 -13.42 8.61 -1.16
CA SER A 34 -13.66 10.00 -1.58
C SER A 34 -14.95 10.14 -2.41
N VAL A 35 -15.19 9.21 -3.36
CA VAL A 35 -16.41 9.18 -4.17
C VAL A 35 -17.64 8.86 -3.31
N VAL A 36 -17.55 7.88 -2.40
CA VAL A 36 -18.64 7.55 -1.46
C VAL A 36 -18.98 8.75 -0.59
N ALA A 37 -17.99 9.48 -0.06
CA ALA A 37 -18.21 10.68 0.72
C ALA A 37 -18.89 11.80 -0.09
N GLN A 38 -18.62 11.91 -1.40
CA GLN A 38 -19.33 12.84 -2.28
C GLN A 38 -20.81 12.44 -2.44
N ALA A 39 -21.07 11.16 -2.69
CA ALA A 39 -22.44 10.63 -2.79
C ALA A 39 -23.23 10.84 -1.50
N ALA A 40 -22.63 10.54 -0.33
CA ALA A 40 -23.25 10.73 0.98
C ALA A 40 -23.68 12.19 1.21
N ARG A 41 -22.82 13.16 0.86
CA ARG A 41 -23.18 14.59 0.92
C ARG A 41 -24.34 14.95 -0.01
N GLY A 42 -24.36 14.40 -1.22
CA GLY A 42 -25.45 14.62 -2.18
C GLY A 42 -26.79 14.08 -1.69
N LEU A 43 -26.77 12.96 -0.96
CA LEU A 43 -27.93 12.31 -0.36
C LEU A 43 -28.32 12.87 1.01
N ARG A 44 -27.47 13.71 1.63
CA ARG A 44 -27.59 14.16 3.03
C ARG A 44 -27.63 12.98 4.02
N ASP A 45 -26.81 11.98 3.76
CA ASP A 45 -26.64 10.79 4.58
C ASP A 45 -25.41 10.97 5.49
N ASP A 46 -25.65 11.45 6.71
CA ASP A 46 -24.59 11.76 7.67
C ASP A 46 -23.88 10.49 8.19
N ASP A 47 -24.63 9.39 8.37
CA ASP A 47 -24.07 8.10 8.82
C ASP A 47 -23.10 7.53 7.77
N LEU A 48 -23.48 7.59 6.49
CA LEU A 48 -22.61 7.15 5.40
C LEU A 48 -21.39 8.07 5.24
N LEU A 49 -21.57 9.39 5.45
CA LEU A 49 -20.47 10.35 5.38
C LEU A 49 -19.44 10.08 6.48
N ASP A 50 -19.88 9.81 7.70
CA ASP A 50 -19.01 9.53 8.83
C ASP A 50 -18.31 8.17 8.68
N LEU A 51 -19.01 7.15 8.17
CA LEU A 51 -18.39 5.87 7.80
C LEU A 51 -17.28 6.07 6.75
N ALA A 52 -17.57 6.80 5.67
CA ALA A 52 -16.59 7.05 4.61
C ALA A 52 -15.35 7.80 5.12
N ARG A 53 -15.55 8.79 6.01
CA ARG A 53 -14.44 9.53 6.66
C ARG A 53 -13.61 8.64 7.57
N HIS A 54 -14.26 7.80 8.36
CA HIS A 54 -13.56 6.86 9.25
C HIS A 54 -12.69 5.89 8.44
N CYS A 55 -13.25 5.28 7.40
CA CYS A 55 -12.51 4.36 6.55
C CYS A 55 -11.39 5.05 5.76
N ALA A 56 -11.62 6.27 5.25
CA ALA A 56 -10.57 7.04 4.57
C ALA A 56 -9.39 7.36 5.52
N ALA A 57 -9.65 7.69 6.79
CA ALA A 57 -8.60 7.93 7.75
C ALA A 57 -7.74 6.69 8.02
N GLU A 58 -8.36 5.51 8.16
CA GLU A 58 -7.64 4.24 8.31
C GLU A 58 -6.81 3.89 7.06
N THR A 59 -7.39 4.06 5.87
CA THR A 59 -6.67 3.85 4.60
C THR A 59 -5.48 4.80 4.45
N ALA A 60 -5.59 6.05 4.89
CA ALA A 60 -4.49 7.01 4.87
C ALA A 60 -3.32 6.57 5.77
N VAL A 61 -3.60 5.97 6.94
CA VAL A 61 -2.57 5.38 7.80
C VAL A 61 -1.86 4.22 7.10
N GLN A 62 -2.61 3.35 6.42
CA GLN A 62 -2.05 2.24 5.64
C GLN A 62 -1.15 2.74 4.50
N LEU A 63 -1.58 3.75 3.75
CA LEU A 63 -0.79 4.39 2.69
C LEU A 63 0.53 4.97 3.23
N LEU A 64 0.47 5.64 4.38
CA LEU A 64 1.67 6.18 5.03
C LEU A 64 2.65 5.07 5.42
N TRP A 65 2.14 3.97 5.98
CA TRP A 65 2.95 2.81 6.35
C TRP A 65 3.59 2.16 5.11
N LEU A 66 2.81 1.88 4.08
CA LEU A 66 3.28 1.28 2.82
C LEU A 66 4.37 2.12 2.18
N ARG A 67 4.15 3.45 2.06
CA ARG A 67 5.14 4.38 1.51
C ARG A 67 6.43 4.38 2.32
N THR A 68 6.33 4.31 3.64
CA THR A 68 7.49 4.27 4.54
C THR A 68 8.26 2.96 4.41
N ARG A 69 7.57 1.82 4.35
CA ARG A 69 8.18 0.51 4.13
C ARG A 69 8.86 0.40 2.77
N MET A 70 8.26 0.90 1.70
CA MET A 70 8.90 0.94 0.38
C MET A 70 10.18 1.78 0.38
N ARG A 71 10.16 2.99 0.99
CA ARG A 71 11.37 3.81 1.12
C ARG A 71 12.47 3.11 1.91
N GLN A 72 12.10 2.38 2.95
CA GLN A 72 13.04 1.59 3.73
C GLN A 72 13.56 0.42 2.92
N ALA A 73 12.74 -0.28 2.12
CA ALA A 73 13.08 -1.50 1.38
C ALA A 73 13.91 -1.24 0.10
N ALA A 74 13.60 -0.16 -0.63
CA ALA A 74 14.12 0.05 -1.98
C ALA A 74 15.65 0.12 -2.09
N PRO A 75 16.40 0.83 -1.23
CA PRO A 75 17.86 0.95 -1.38
C PRO A 75 18.59 -0.40 -1.33
N GLN A 76 18.27 -1.25 -0.34
CA GLN A 76 18.92 -2.55 -0.17
C GLN A 76 18.48 -3.60 -1.19
N VAL A 77 17.39 -3.37 -1.92
CA VAL A 77 16.93 -4.28 -2.97
C VAL A 77 17.45 -3.85 -4.34
N LEU A 78 17.50 -2.55 -4.60
CA LEU A 78 17.81 -2.01 -5.93
C LEU A 78 19.30 -1.74 -6.16
N VAL A 79 20.12 -1.65 -5.12
CA VAL A 79 21.57 -1.38 -5.23
C VAL A 79 22.41 -2.65 -5.21
N VAL A 80 21.81 -3.83 -4.97
CA VAL A 80 22.54 -5.10 -5.00
C VAL A 80 23.06 -5.35 -6.41
N PRO A 81 24.38 -5.42 -6.63
CA PRO A 81 24.93 -5.75 -7.93
C PRO A 81 24.50 -7.16 -8.29
N SER A 82 23.68 -7.31 -9.33
CA SER A 82 23.46 -8.61 -9.96
C SER A 82 24.66 -8.91 -10.86
N TRP A 83 25.67 -9.59 -10.34
CA TRP A 83 26.70 -10.27 -11.13
C TRP A 83 26.77 -11.75 -10.74
#